data_AF-A0A0M0X239-F1
#
_entry.id   AF-A0A0M0X239-F1
#
_cell.length_a   1.000
_cell.length_b   1.000
_cell.length_c   1.000
_cell.angle_alpha   90.00
_cell.angle_beta   90.00
_cell.angle_gamma   90.00
#
_symmetry.space_group_name_H-M   'P 1'
#
loop_
_entity.id
_entity.type
_entity.pdbx_description
1 polymer ?
#
loop_
_entity_poly.entity_id
_entity_poly.type
_entity_poly.pdbx_seq_one_letter_code
_entity_poly.pdbx_strand_id
1 'polypeptide(L)'
;MKYFTQNWYREMQVYGFLTFPDSKEDWDESLNWKYEDGTSYIEILQAELEWRKDDLLTFLPASFHPYILDGSLKTEYPSKELRKMAEEWNENYQSRSHDLSKKYMEQFEEIKEKLPSQVLEIHTKSLHDGEVLSFSLTESTFTLIIAGTGVGWYGTNVKLTFSDVEKCLIPEQLEGSWWLYDEIYKTDTGFELHVLFDCPLSELMIQARELKIETLEK
;
A
#
# COMPACT_ATOMS: atom_id res chain seq x y z
N MET A 1 4.15 18.05 1.23
CA MET A 1 5.13 16.94 1.21
C MET A 1 4.29 15.68 1.20
N LYS A 2 4.54 14.75 0.28
CA LYS A 2 3.83 13.45 0.21
C LYS A 2 4.49 12.45 1.15
N TYR A 3 3.71 11.65 1.87
CA TYR A 3 4.18 10.72 2.90
C TYR A 3 4.21 9.27 2.34
N PHE A 4 3.07 8.73 1.95
CA PHE A 4 2.85 7.42 1.36
C PHE A 4 3.06 7.46 -0.16
N THR A 5 4.32 7.41 -0.56
CA THR A 5 4.74 7.39 -1.97
C THR A 5 4.86 5.96 -2.50
N GLN A 6 4.91 5.78 -3.83
CA GLN A 6 5.26 4.48 -4.43
C GLN A 6 6.58 3.91 -3.88
N ASN A 7 7.61 4.74 -3.73
CA ASN A 7 8.92 4.28 -3.20
C ASN A 7 8.81 3.83 -1.75
N TRP A 8 8.06 4.55 -0.92
CA TRP A 8 7.80 4.14 0.46
C TRP A 8 7.07 2.79 0.51
N TYR A 9 6.06 2.58 -0.35
CA TYR A 9 5.34 1.31 -0.41
C TYR A 9 6.25 0.16 -0.88
N ARG A 10 7.11 0.38 -1.89
CA ARG A 10 8.09 -0.64 -2.31
C ARG A 10 9.09 -0.98 -1.20
N GLU A 11 9.56 0.02 -0.45
CA GLU A 11 10.41 -0.21 0.73
C GLU A 11 9.65 -0.99 1.82
N MET A 12 8.36 -0.70 2.04
CA MET A 12 7.50 -1.45 2.97
C MET A 12 7.36 -2.91 2.55
N GLN A 13 7.26 -3.16 1.25
CA GLN A 13 7.18 -4.51 0.69
C GLN A 13 8.48 -5.29 0.93
N VAL A 14 9.65 -4.64 0.86
CA VAL A 14 10.94 -5.22 1.27
C VAL A 14 10.94 -5.55 2.76
N TYR A 15 10.42 -4.67 3.61
CA TYR A 15 10.27 -4.92 5.03
C TYR A 15 9.40 -6.16 5.33
N GLY A 16 8.22 -6.26 4.71
CA GLY A 16 7.35 -7.43 4.87
C GLY A 16 8.06 -8.71 4.40
N PHE A 17 8.83 -8.60 3.32
CA PHE A 17 9.61 -9.71 2.79
C PHE A 17 10.74 -10.13 3.73
N LEU A 18 11.37 -9.27 4.51
CA LEU A 18 12.43 -9.65 5.46
C LEU A 18 11.95 -10.36 6.75
N THR A 19 10.75 -10.92 6.74
CA THR A 19 10.27 -11.79 7.81
C THR A 19 10.86 -13.20 7.68
N PHE A 20 11.52 -13.70 8.72
CA PHE A 20 12.13 -15.03 8.75
C PHE A 20 11.38 -15.98 9.69
N PRO A 21 11.48 -17.31 9.49
CA PRO A 21 10.93 -18.30 10.42
C PRO A 21 11.46 -18.07 11.85
N ASP A 22 10.64 -18.27 12.87
CA ASP A 22 11.03 -18.05 14.26
C ASP A 22 12.04 -19.12 14.73
N SER A 23 11.85 -20.36 14.29
CA SER A 23 12.69 -21.51 14.64
C SER A 23 13.10 -22.35 13.41
N LYS A 24 14.06 -23.25 13.61
CA LYS A 24 14.48 -24.20 12.58
C LYS A 24 13.38 -25.22 12.31
N GLU A 25 12.65 -25.57 13.36
CA GLU A 25 11.47 -26.42 13.32
C GLU A 25 10.37 -25.81 12.42
N ASP A 26 10.01 -24.53 12.59
CA ASP A 26 9.01 -23.86 11.74
C ASP A 26 9.43 -23.84 10.26
N TRP A 27 10.73 -23.65 10.01
CA TRP A 27 11.29 -23.71 8.67
C TRP A 27 11.17 -25.12 8.07
N ASP A 28 11.57 -26.14 8.81
CA ASP A 28 11.51 -27.52 8.35
C ASP A 28 10.06 -27.99 8.13
N GLU A 29 9.11 -27.50 8.94
CA GLU A 29 7.67 -27.69 8.71
C GLU A 29 7.21 -27.03 7.41
N SER A 30 7.63 -25.79 7.16
CA SER A 30 7.29 -25.06 5.94
C SER A 30 7.81 -25.75 4.67
N LEU A 31 8.98 -26.39 4.74
CA LEU A 31 9.54 -27.17 3.62
C LEU A 31 8.70 -28.40 3.23
N ASN A 32 7.89 -28.93 4.15
CA ASN A 32 6.99 -30.05 3.84
C ASN A 32 5.72 -29.59 3.11
N TRP A 33 5.48 -28.28 3.05
CA TRP A 33 4.31 -27.74 2.38
C TRP A 33 4.45 -27.77 0.86
N LYS A 34 3.37 -28.17 0.20
CA LYS A 34 3.24 -28.20 -1.25
C LYS A 34 1.86 -27.71 -1.65
N TYR A 35 1.80 -26.98 -2.74
CA TYR A 35 0.54 -26.57 -3.34
C TYR A 35 -0.15 -27.75 -4.03
N GLU A 36 -1.44 -27.57 -4.31
CA GLU A 36 -2.26 -28.57 -5.01
C GLU A 36 -1.70 -28.91 -6.40
N ASP A 37 -1.00 -27.97 -7.04
CA ASP A 37 -0.33 -28.14 -8.34
C ASP A 37 1.05 -28.82 -8.25
N GLY A 38 1.51 -29.14 -7.03
CA GLY A 38 2.78 -29.79 -6.76
C GLY A 38 3.97 -28.85 -6.56
N THR A 39 3.77 -27.53 -6.70
CA THR A 39 4.82 -26.52 -6.47
C THR A 39 5.31 -26.59 -5.02
N SER A 40 6.63 -26.66 -4.85
CA SER A 40 7.26 -26.69 -3.53
C SER A 40 7.39 -25.30 -2.92
N TYR A 41 7.45 -25.25 -1.59
CA TYR A 41 7.67 -23.99 -0.87
C TYR A 41 8.95 -23.25 -1.30
N ILE A 42 10.04 -23.98 -1.58
CA ILE A 42 11.30 -23.38 -2.04
C ILE A 42 11.17 -22.75 -3.43
N GLU A 43 10.47 -23.38 -4.37
CA GLU A 43 10.27 -22.82 -5.72
C GLU A 43 9.54 -21.48 -5.66
N ILE A 44 8.64 -21.31 -4.70
CA ILE A 44 7.90 -20.05 -4.49
C ILE A 44 8.79 -19.00 -3.88
N LEU A 45 9.57 -19.33 -2.86
CA LEU A 45 10.53 -18.40 -2.29
C LEU A 45 11.56 -17.93 -3.33
N GLN A 46 11.97 -18.82 -4.25
CA GLN A 46 12.84 -18.46 -5.37
C GLN A 46 12.14 -17.51 -6.34
N ALA A 47 10.90 -17.80 -6.73
CA ALA A 47 10.13 -16.95 -7.63
C ALA A 47 9.86 -15.57 -7.02
N GLU A 48 9.49 -15.50 -5.73
CA GLU A 48 9.29 -14.26 -5.00
C GLU A 48 10.58 -13.44 -4.88
N LEU A 49 11.70 -14.10 -4.57
CA LEU A 49 13.00 -13.44 -4.47
C LEU A 49 13.41 -12.83 -5.81
N GLU A 50 13.25 -13.56 -6.92
CA GLU A 50 13.56 -13.03 -8.25
C GLU A 50 12.60 -11.90 -8.64
N TRP A 51 11.30 -12.03 -8.33
CA TRP A 51 10.30 -10.98 -8.61
C TRP A 51 10.60 -9.68 -7.86
N ARG A 52 11.13 -9.76 -6.63
CA ARG A 52 11.45 -8.61 -5.77
C ARG A 52 12.90 -8.12 -5.88
N LYS A 53 13.71 -8.77 -6.72
CA LYS A 53 15.18 -8.60 -6.73
C LYS A 53 15.61 -7.14 -6.88
N ASP A 54 14.99 -6.40 -7.79
CA ASP A 54 15.35 -5.01 -8.05
C ASP A 54 15.04 -4.11 -6.85
N ASP A 55 13.89 -4.30 -6.20
CA ASP A 55 13.54 -3.55 -4.99
C ASP A 55 14.48 -3.93 -3.83
N LEU A 56 14.80 -5.21 -3.67
CA LEU A 56 15.74 -5.67 -2.64
C LEU A 56 17.13 -5.04 -2.81
N LEU A 57 17.68 -5.03 -4.04
CA LEU A 57 18.96 -4.39 -4.35
C LEU A 57 18.91 -2.86 -4.24
N THR A 58 17.73 -2.26 -4.34
CA THR A 58 17.53 -0.81 -4.24
C THR A 58 17.47 -0.36 -2.78
N PHE A 59 16.73 -1.07 -1.92
CA PHE A 59 16.41 -0.63 -0.57
C PHE A 59 17.30 -1.27 0.51
N LEU A 60 17.86 -2.46 0.27
CA LEU A 60 18.74 -3.11 1.23
C LEU A 60 20.19 -2.64 1.09
N PRO A 61 20.93 -2.52 2.19
CA PRO A 61 22.37 -2.25 2.15
C PRO A 61 23.15 -3.30 1.35
N ALA A 62 24.31 -2.90 0.82
CA ALA A 62 25.18 -3.77 0.01
C ALA A 62 25.61 -5.07 0.72
N SER A 63 25.57 -5.12 2.05
CA SER A 63 25.83 -6.34 2.83
C SER A 63 24.81 -7.45 2.56
N PHE A 64 23.58 -7.13 2.13
CA PHE A 64 22.57 -8.13 1.74
C PHE A 64 22.76 -8.67 0.33
N HIS A 65 23.48 -7.96 -0.55
CA HIS A 65 23.55 -8.29 -1.97
C HIS A 65 24.05 -9.70 -2.27
N PRO A 66 25.07 -10.26 -1.56
CA PRO A 66 25.46 -11.65 -1.77
C PRO A 66 24.29 -12.62 -1.61
N TYR A 67 23.52 -12.49 -0.53
CA TYR A 67 22.36 -13.34 -0.23
C TYR A 67 21.20 -13.18 -1.24
N ILE A 68 21.04 -11.98 -1.79
CA ILE A 68 20.04 -11.72 -2.84
C ILE A 68 20.46 -12.41 -4.15
N LEU A 69 21.72 -12.25 -4.53
CA LEU A 69 22.24 -12.69 -5.82
C LEU A 69 22.43 -14.21 -5.89
N ASP A 70 22.74 -14.86 -4.77
CA ASP A 70 22.91 -16.31 -4.70
C ASP A 70 21.62 -17.08 -4.31
N GLY A 71 20.55 -16.36 -3.98
CA GLY A 71 19.25 -16.93 -3.63
C GLY A 71 19.03 -17.20 -2.13
N SER A 72 20.10 -17.22 -1.35
CA SER A 72 20.09 -17.69 0.05
C SER A 72 19.33 -16.78 1.01
N LEU A 73 18.99 -15.54 0.60
CA LEU A 73 18.22 -14.61 1.43
C LEU A 73 16.91 -15.23 1.93
N LYS A 74 16.27 -16.08 1.12
CA LYS A 74 15.00 -16.72 1.48
C LYS A 74 14.97 -18.22 1.37
N THR A 75 15.81 -18.82 0.53
CA THR A 75 15.70 -20.25 0.23
C THR A 75 16.39 -21.15 1.25
N GLU A 76 17.01 -20.55 2.28
CA GLU A 76 17.70 -21.25 3.35
C GLU A 76 17.24 -20.75 4.72
N TYR A 77 17.41 -21.57 5.74
CA TYR A 77 17.24 -21.11 7.11
C TYR A 77 18.30 -20.04 7.41
N PRO A 78 17.92 -18.83 7.84
CA PRO A 78 18.85 -17.70 7.89
C PRO A 78 19.97 -17.95 8.91
N SER A 79 21.18 -17.57 8.54
CA SER A 79 22.30 -17.52 9.47
C SER A 79 22.03 -16.50 10.58
N LYS A 80 22.73 -16.63 11.71
CA LYS A 80 22.64 -15.64 12.80
C LYS A 80 23.03 -14.24 12.35
N GLU A 81 23.98 -14.14 11.42
CA GLU A 81 24.43 -12.87 10.85
C GLU A 81 23.34 -12.24 9.99
N LEU A 82 22.76 -13.01 9.05
CA LEU A 82 21.70 -12.52 8.18
C LEU A 82 20.46 -12.10 8.99
N ARG A 83 20.07 -12.89 9.99
CA ARG A 83 18.97 -12.56 10.89
C ARG A 83 19.21 -11.23 11.61
N LYS A 84 20.40 -11.07 12.20
CA LYS A 84 20.76 -9.83 12.90
C LYS A 84 20.76 -8.62 11.96
N MET A 85 21.29 -8.77 10.75
CA MET A 85 21.26 -7.70 9.73
C MET A 85 19.83 -7.29 9.38
N ALA A 86 18.94 -8.26 9.18
CA ALA A 86 17.53 -8.00 8.88
C ALA A 86 16.80 -7.35 10.07
N GLU A 87 17.06 -7.78 11.30
CA GLU A 87 16.53 -7.17 12.53
C GLU A 87 16.94 -5.69 12.64
N GLU A 88 18.23 -5.38 12.49
CA GLU A 88 18.74 -4.00 12.55
C GLU A 88 18.14 -3.10 11.46
N TRP A 89 18.01 -3.62 10.24
CA TRP A 89 17.37 -2.88 9.14
C TRP A 89 15.87 -2.69 9.38
N ASN A 90 15.18 -3.73 9.86
CA ASN A 90 13.74 -3.69 10.17
C ASN A 90 13.43 -2.68 11.29
N GLU A 91 14.22 -2.65 12.36
CA GLU A 91 14.08 -1.65 13.44
C GLU A 91 14.24 -0.22 12.91
N ASN A 92 15.24 0.02 12.06
CA ASN A 92 15.43 1.32 11.43
C ASN A 92 14.23 1.71 10.53
N TYR A 93 13.79 0.79 9.67
CA TYR A 93 12.64 1.02 8.80
C TYR A 93 11.37 1.31 9.61
N GLN A 94 11.08 0.51 10.63
CA GLN A 94 9.93 0.72 11.52
C GLN A 94 9.96 2.10 12.17
N SER A 95 11.12 2.54 12.69
CA SER A 95 11.26 3.88 13.28
C SER A 95 10.97 4.97 12.25
N ARG A 96 11.53 4.88 11.03
CA ARG A 96 11.29 5.87 9.97
C ARG A 96 9.83 5.88 9.53
N SER A 97 9.22 4.71 9.36
CA SER A 97 7.83 4.55 8.95
C SER A 97 6.86 5.09 10.02
N HIS A 98 7.16 4.81 11.30
CA HIS A 98 6.41 5.38 12.42
C HIS A 98 6.49 6.91 12.44
N ASP A 99 7.68 7.49 12.32
CA ASP A 99 7.86 8.95 12.29
C ASP A 99 7.13 9.59 11.10
N LEU A 100 7.13 8.93 9.95
CA LEU A 100 6.45 9.39 8.74
C LEU A 100 4.92 9.39 8.93
N SER A 101 4.36 8.27 9.41
CA SER A 101 2.94 8.14 9.71
C SER A 101 2.51 9.16 10.75
N LYS A 102 3.30 9.33 11.82
CA LYS A 102 3.04 10.31 12.87
C LYS A 102 2.99 11.74 12.31
N LYS A 103 3.94 12.14 11.48
CA LYS A 103 3.95 13.48 10.86
C LYS A 103 2.72 13.72 9.98
N TYR A 104 2.32 12.73 9.19
CA TYR A 104 1.10 12.84 8.40
C TYR A 104 -0.12 13.01 9.30
N MET A 105 -0.25 12.19 10.35
CA MET A 105 -1.37 12.28 11.28
C MET A 105 -1.42 13.63 12.00
N GLU A 106 -0.27 14.14 12.46
CA GLU A 106 -0.18 15.48 13.06
C GLU A 106 -0.67 16.57 12.09
N GLN A 107 -0.24 16.51 10.83
CA GLN A 107 -0.70 17.45 9.81
C GLN A 107 -2.20 17.30 9.52
N PHE A 108 -2.71 16.08 9.42
CA PHE A 108 -4.12 15.81 9.18
C PHE A 108 -4.99 16.38 10.33
N GLU A 109 -4.56 16.18 11.56
CA GLU A 109 -5.23 16.69 12.76
C GLU A 109 -5.33 18.23 12.79
N GLU A 110 -4.35 18.96 12.26
CA GLU A 110 -4.39 20.43 12.17
C GLU A 110 -5.38 20.97 11.12
N ILE A 111 -5.73 20.15 10.12
CA ILE A 111 -6.59 20.55 9.01
C ILE A 111 -7.99 19.96 9.09
N LYS A 112 -8.22 18.86 9.82
CA LYS A 112 -9.47 18.09 9.77
C LYS A 112 -10.73 18.90 10.03
N GLU A 113 -10.70 19.82 11.00
CA GLU A 113 -11.86 20.69 11.34
C GLU A 113 -12.20 21.70 10.23
N LYS A 114 -11.32 21.87 9.24
CA LYS A 114 -11.48 22.76 8.09
C LYS A 114 -11.84 22.01 6.81
N LEU A 115 -11.85 20.67 6.83
CA LEU A 115 -12.22 19.85 5.69
C LEU A 115 -13.73 19.60 5.66
N PRO A 116 -14.33 19.38 4.49
CA PRO A 116 -15.72 18.92 4.40
C PRO A 116 -15.91 17.60 5.16
N SER A 117 -17.03 17.43 5.87
CA SER A 117 -17.27 16.26 6.73
C SER A 117 -17.18 14.93 5.97
N GLN A 118 -17.65 14.89 4.72
CA GLN A 118 -17.59 13.71 3.87
C GLN A 118 -16.15 13.34 3.49
N VAL A 119 -15.24 14.31 3.40
CA VAL A 119 -13.81 14.05 3.11
C VAL A 119 -13.16 13.38 4.32
N LEU A 120 -13.56 13.75 5.54
CA LEU A 120 -13.10 13.07 6.76
C LEU A 120 -13.53 11.60 6.81
N GLU A 121 -14.65 11.25 6.17
CA GLU A 121 -15.11 9.86 6.11
C GLU A 121 -14.17 8.96 5.31
N ILE A 122 -13.53 9.45 4.25
CA ILE A 122 -12.53 8.64 3.51
C ILE A 122 -11.43 8.17 4.46
N HIS A 123 -10.85 9.10 5.22
CA HIS A 123 -9.76 8.79 6.14
C HIS A 123 -10.22 7.95 7.34
N THR A 124 -11.39 8.27 7.93
CA THR A 124 -11.86 7.61 9.16
C THR A 124 -12.53 6.26 8.92
N LYS A 125 -13.17 6.08 7.76
CA LYS A 125 -13.88 4.84 7.39
C LYS A 125 -13.11 3.97 6.41
N SER A 126 -11.90 4.36 6.01
CA SER A 126 -10.91 3.64 5.18
C SER A 126 -11.45 2.81 4.03
N LEU A 127 -11.00 3.12 2.82
CA LEU A 127 -11.29 2.33 1.62
C LEU A 127 -10.19 1.29 1.30
N HIS A 128 -9.25 1.06 2.22
CA HIS A 128 -8.15 0.09 2.05
C HIS A 128 -8.67 -1.29 1.60
N ASP A 129 -8.01 -1.87 0.60
CA ASP A 129 -8.41 -3.10 -0.11
C ASP A 129 -9.71 -2.99 -0.91
N GLY A 130 -10.21 -1.78 -1.17
CA GLY A 130 -11.33 -1.56 -2.09
C GLY A 130 -10.85 -1.55 -3.54
N GLU A 131 -11.36 -2.47 -4.37
CA GLU A 131 -11.11 -2.48 -5.81
C GLU A 131 -11.89 -1.37 -6.53
N VAL A 132 -11.25 -0.62 -7.42
CA VAL A 132 -11.95 0.33 -8.29
C VAL A 132 -12.72 -0.44 -9.36
N LEU A 133 -14.05 -0.44 -9.28
CA LEU A 133 -14.93 -1.12 -10.22
C LEU A 133 -15.14 -0.31 -11.51
N SER A 134 -15.25 1.01 -11.39
CA SER A 134 -15.34 1.91 -12.53
C SER A 134 -15.06 3.35 -12.13
N PHE A 135 -14.73 4.18 -13.12
CA PHE A 135 -14.63 5.62 -12.93
C PHE A 135 -15.23 6.41 -14.09
N SER A 136 -15.53 7.68 -13.86
CA SER A 136 -15.89 8.62 -14.94
C SER A 136 -15.41 10.03 -14.63
N LEU A 137 -15.01 10.76 -15.67
CA LEU A 137 -14.63 12.16 -15.59
C LEU A 137 -15.48 12.96 -16.59
N THR A 138 -16.16 13.99 -16.10
CA THR A 138 -16.79 15.03 -16.91
C THR A 138 -16.01 16.35 -16.77
N GLU A 139 -16.54 17.46 -17.30
CA GLU A 139 -15.87 18.76 -17.21
C GLU A 139 -15.57 19.21 -15.77
N SER A 140 -16.43 18.86 -14.80
CA SER A 140 -16.33 19.35 -13.42
C SER A 140 -16.59 18.27 -12.37
N THR A 141 -16.82 17.03 -12.77
CA THR A 141 -17.17 15.94 -11.85
C THR A 141 -16.31 14.71 -12.12
N PHE A 142 -15.71 14.17 -11.07
CA PHE A 142 -15.03 12.89 -11.10
C PHE A 142 -15.79 11.90 -10.20
N THR A 143 -16.08 10.71 -10.72
CA THR A 143 -16.79 9.67 -9.96
C THR A 143 -15.98 8.40 -9.93
N LEU A 144 -15.89 7.78 -8.75
CA LEU A 144 -15.36 6.43 -8.55
C LEU A 144 -16.45 5.52 -7.98
N ILE A 145 -16.47 4.27 -8.44
CA ILE A 145 -17.18 3.19 -7.77
C ILE A 145 -16.14 2.23 -7.24
N ILE A 146 -16.11 2.06 -5.92
CA ILE A 146 -15.19 1.18 -5.21
C ILE A 146 -15.99 -0.02 -4.68
N ALA A 147 -15.42 -1.22 -4.83
CA ALA A 147 -15.97 -2.44 -4.28
C ALA A 147 -16.00 -2.37 -2.75
N GLY A 148 -17.08 -2.87 -2.16
CA GLY A 148 -17.11 -3.08 -0.71
C GLY A 148 -16.05 -4.13 -0.34
N THR A 149 -15.27 -3.86 0.70
CA THR A 149 -14.11 -4.68 1.09
C THR A 149 -14.53 -5.96 1.84
N GLY A 150 -15.80 -6.05 2.27
CA GLY A 150 -16.31 -7.14 3.11
C GLY A 150 -15.73 -7.17 4.54
N VAL A 151 -14.65 -6.40 4.79
CA VAL A 151 -13.93 -6.25 6.06
C VAL A 151 -13.72 -4.74 6.30
N GLY A 152 -14.38 -4.16 7.31
CA GLY A 152 -14.31 -2.72 7.58
C GLY A 152 -15.67 -2.02 7.55
N TRP A 153 -15.68 -0.71 7.28
CA TRP A 153 -16.87 0.14 7.39
C TRP A 153 -17.80 0.06 6.16
N TYR A 154 -17.27 -0.35 5.00
CA TYR A 154 -18.01 -0.41 3.75
C TYR A 154 -18.29 -1.87 3.32
N GLY A 155 -19.38 -2.42 3.85
CA GLY A 155 -19.85 -3.78 3.50
C GLY A 155 -20.58 -3.89 2.15
N THR A 156 -20.73 -2.78 1.44
CA THR A 156 -21.29 -2.68 0.09
C THR A 156 -20.47 -1.71 -0.74
N ASN A 157 -20.69 -1.69 -2.06
CA ASN A 157 -19.95 -0.81 -2.96
C ASN A 157 -20.21 0.65 -2.60
N VAL A 158 -19.18 1.47 -2.80
CA VAL A 158 -19.20 2.90 -2.46
C VAL A 158 -19.02 3.70 -3.72
N LYS A 159 -19.88 4.69 -3.92
CA LYS A 159 -19.73 5.70 -4.96
C LYS A 159 -19.19 6.98 -4.35
N LEU A 160 -18.03 7.41 -4.81
CA LEU A 160 -17.44 8.71 -4.51
C LEU A 160 -17.71 9.64 -5.68
N THR A 161 -18.33 10.79 -5.42
CA THR A 161 -18.58 11.82 -6.43
C THR A 161 -17.91 13.11 -5.99
N PHE A 162 -16.84 13.49 -6.69
CA PHE A 162 -16.10 14.72 -6.50
C PHE A 162 -16.68 15.80 -7.41
N SER A 163 -17.07 16.94 -6.86
CA SER A 163 -17.66 18.06 -7.60
C SER A 163 -16.75 19.28 -7.57
N ASP A 164 -16.88 20.13 -8.59
CA ASP A 164 -16.00 21.28 -8.84
C ASP A 164 -14.53 20.86 -8.87
N VAL A 165 -14.24 19.83 -9.67
CA VAL A 165 -12.89 19.30 -9.84
C VAL A 165 -12.02 20.35 -10.55
N GLU A 166 -11.00 20.84 -9.85
CA GLU A 166 -10.05 21.83 -10.36
C GLU A 166 -8.85 21.16 -11.03
N LYS A 167 -8.46 19.97 -10.54
CA LYS A 167 -7.36 19.19 -11.09
C LYS A 167 -7.59 17.71 -10.81
N CYS A 168 -7.33 16.86 -11.79
CA CYS A 168 -7.39 15.41 -11.62
C CYS A 168 -6.26 14.77 -12.44
N LEU A 169 -5.41 13.99 -11.78
CA LEU A 169 -4.35 13.20 -12.41
C LEU A 169 -4.72 11.73 -12.23
N ILE A 170 -5.22 11.12 -13.30
CA ILE A 170 -5.69 9.74 -13.32
C ILE A 170 -4.57 8.87 -13.92
N PRO A 171 -4.19 7.75 -13.29
CA PRO A 171 -3.21 6.83 -13.87
C PRO A 171 -3.77 6.14 -15.12
N GLU A 172 -2.88 5.59 -15.95
CA GLU A 172 -3.27 4.91 -17.21
C GLU A 172 -4.22 3.74 -16.96
N GLN A 173 -4.00 3.01 -15.86
CA GLN A 173 -4.85 1.93 -15.40
C GLN A 173 -5.32 2.25 -13.97
N LEU A 174 -6.64 2.42 -13.82
CA LEU A 174 -7.28 2.67 -12.53
C LEU A 174 -8.37 1.64 -12.22
N GLU A 175 -9.14 1.21 -13.22
CA GLU A 175 -10.11 0.12 -13.04
C GLU A 175 -9.39 -1.20 -12.75
N GLY A 176 -9.90 -1.95 -11.76
CA GLY A 176 -9.30 -3.16 -11.25
C GLY A 176 -8.17 -2.95 -10.24
N SER A 177 -7.80 -1.70 -9.96
CA SER A 177 -6.74 -1.38 -9.01
C SER A 177 -7.27 -1.31 -7.57
N TRP A 178 -6.44 -1.69 -6.60
CA TRP A 178 -6.82 -1.84 -5.20
C TRP A 178 -6.34 -0.64 -4.38
N TRP A 179 -7.24 -0.01 -3.62
CA TRP A 179 -6.92 1.15 -2.79
C TRP A 179 -5.97 0.74 -1.66
N LEU A 180 -4.79 1.36 -1.58
CA LEU A 180 -3.81 1.11 -0.53
C LEU A 180 -3.84 2.20 0.53
N TYR A 181 -3.36 3.39 0.19
CA TYR A 181 -3.19 4.49 1.15
C TYR A 181 -3.72 5.78 0.56
N ASP A 182 -4.27 6.63 1.41
CA ASP A 182 -4.72 7.96 1.03
C ASP A 182 -4.12 9.06 1.92
N GLU A 183 -3.96 10.22 1.29
CA GLU A 183 -3.57 11.45 1.95
C GLU A 183 -4.51 12.58 1.58
N ILE A 184 -4.88 13.37 2.57
CA ILE A 184 -5.79 14.50 2.37
C ILE A 184 -5.10 15.79 2.76
N TYR A 185 -5.16 16.77 1.86
CA TYR A 185 -4.62 18.10 2.04
C TYR A 185 -5.72 19.14 1.89
N LYS A 186 -5.64 20.21 2.69
CA LYS A 186 -6.50 21.38 2.51
C LYS A 186 -5.94 22.27 1.40
N THR A 187 -6.81 22.79 0.55
CA THR A 187 -6.48 23.85 -0.41
C THR A 187 -7.18 25.16 -0.02
N ASP A 188 -7.05 26.20 -0.84
CA ASP A 188 -7.74 27.47 -0.62
C ASP A 188 -9.25 27.36 -0.87
N THR A 189 -9.65 26.52 -1.82
CA THR A 189 -11.03 26.38 -2.32
C THR A 189 -11.72 25.08 -1.90
N GLY A 190 -10.96 24.11 -1.37
CA GLY A 190 -11.47 22.78 -1.04
C GLY A 190 -10.38 21.89 -0.45
N PHE A 191 -10.18 20.74 -1.09
CA PHE A 191 -9.21 19.73 -0.67
C PHE A 191 -8.51 19.08 -1.87
N GLU A 192 -7.39 18.43 -1.59
CA GLU A 192 -6.64 17.59 -2.50
C GLU A 192 -6.51 16.20 -1.87
N LEU A 193 -6.99 15.17 -2.57
CA LEU A 193 -6.88 13.77 -2.20
C LEU A 193 -5.82 13.12 -3.07
N HIS A 194 -4.86 12.45 -2.44
CA HIS A 194 -3.92 11.55 -3.09
C HIS A 194 -4.25 10.14 -2.69
N VAL A 195 -4.26 9.22 -3.65
CA VAL A 195 -4.49 7.80 -3.39
C VAL A 195 -3.41 6.99 -4.08
N LEU A 196 -2.79 6.08 -3.33
CA LEU A 196 -1.92 5.05 -3.84
C LEU A 196 -2.75 3.79 -4.09
N PHE A 197 -2.64 3.24 -5.29
CA PHE A 197 -3.30 2.01 -5.69
C PHE A 197 -2.29 0.90 -5.97
N ASP A 198 -2.72 -0.35 -5.85
CA ASP A 198 -2.00 -1.55 -6.31
C ASP A 198 -2.65 -2.17 -7.57
N CYS A 199 -1.90 -3.01 -8.28
CA CYS A 199 -2.31 -3.70 -9.49
C CYS A 199 -2.85 -2.76 -10.60
N PRO A 200 -2.00 -1.90 -11.21
CA PRO A 200 -0.58 -1.68 -10.92
C PRO A 200 -0.34 -0.62 -9.83
N LEU A 201 0.86 -0.62 -9.27
CA LEU A 201 1.28 0.42 -8.32
C LEU A 201 1.23 1.80 -9.00
N SER A 202 0.25 2.62 -8.62
CA SER A 202 -0.06 3.88 -9.30
C SER A 202 -0.65 4.92 -8.35
N GLU A 203 -0.64 6.18 -8.78
CA GLU A 203 -1.10 7.29 -7.94
C GLU A 203 -2.22 8.06 -8.66
N LEU A 204 -3.32 8.26 -7.93
CA LEU A 204 -4.39 9.19 -8.30
C LEU A 204 -4.25 10.45 -7.46
N MET A 205 -4.48 11.61 -8.08
CA MET A 205 -4.63 12.86 -7.35
C MET A 205 -5.87 13.60 -7.84
N ILE A 206 -6.71 14.04 -6.90
CA ILE A 206 -7.93 14.80 -7.16
C ILE A 206 -7.94 16.05 -6.29
N GLN A 207 -8.04 17.22 -6.92
CA GLN A 207 -8.34 18.48 -6.25
C GLN A 207 -9.79 18.87 -6.57
N ALA A 208 -10.62 18.97 -5.53
CA ALA A 208 -12.05 19.24 -5.65
C ALA A 208 -12.55 20.09 -4.47
N ARG A 209 -13.77 20.63 -4.60
CA ARG A 209 -14.39 21.42 -3.51
C ARG A 209 -15.31 20.59 -2.63
N GLU A 210 -16.03 19.67 -3.25
CA GLU A 210 -17.01 18.83 -2.57
C GLU A 210 -16.80 17.36 -2.90
N LEU A 211 -17.16 16.51 -1.94
CA LEU A 211 -17.19 15.07 -2.09
C LEU A 211 -18.53 14.56 -1.58
N LYS A 212 -19.26 13.83 -2.38
CA LYS A 212 -20.43 13.06 -1.94
C LYS A 212 -20.07 11.57 -1.89
N ILE A 213 -20.41 10.92 -0.79
CA ILE A 213 -20.25 9.46 -0.61
C ILE A 213 -21.64 8.82 -0.58
N GLU A 214 -21.84 7.79 -1.40
CA GLU A 214 -23.08 7.02 -1.45
C GLU A 214 -22.77 5.53 -1.35
N THR A 215 -23.40 4.82 -0.41
CA THR A 215 -23.37 3.35 -0.39
C THR A 215 -24.38 2.83 -1.40
N LEU A 216 -23.93 1.95 -2.29
CA LEU A 216 -24.77 1.27 -3.25
C LEU A 216 -25.37 0.03 -2.57
N GLU A 217 -26.69 -0.10 -2.60
CA GLU A 217 -27.35 -1.32 -2.12
C GLU A 217 -26.94 -2.52 -3.00
N LYS A 218 -26.88 -3.71 -2.39
CA LYS A 218 -26.49 -4.96 -3.07
C LYS A 218 -27.49 -5.39 -4.13
#